data_AF-A0A3Q2V4B8-F1
#
_entry.id   AF-A0A3Q2V4B8-F1
#
_cell.length_a   1.000
_cell.length_b   1.000
_cell.length_c   1.000
_cell.angle_alpha   90.00
_cell.angle_beta   90.00
_cell.angle_gamma   90.00
#
_symmetry.space_group_name_H-M   'P 1'
#
loop_
_entity.id
_entity.type
_entity.pdbx_description
1 polymer ?
#
loop_
_entity_poly.entity_id
_entity_poly.type
_entity_poly.pdbx_seq_one_letter_code
_entity_poly.pdbx_strand_id
1 'polypeptide(L)'
;VDEEYRVRHAKSKECAFFTSPSSWTAAVSSSVKGLLGSCVVIPCSYNYPDPKTNTTSFTGIWYNDNDQVVYHSDASQTPGQFRNRTKLLGDLSKKNCSLMIDDLQQSDVGPLYFRIEIKGYDQYSYKNNKVSISVKEVKEGENVSASCSVFHSCPTYPPSFIWSHFGEQQNQTQQLHEGQWNSTSTLTFRPNRSDHNKPLKCRVTYHRGLHLETSKILQVKCKYTVSVYTNSFNSSLLFANKQILLMIKYDLRRYAIRFNLYLLHSFSRKNCCKDIPCPDMYNNPPVYGNVGISNVSFISSFILCMHEKGSEFILFLCAD
;
A
#
# COMPACT_ATOMS: atom_id res chain seq x y z
N VAL A 1 35.90 -61.19 20.64
CA VAL A 1 36.45 -59.92 20.14
C VAL A 1 35.25 -59.06 19.80
N ASP A 2 35.21 -57.90 20.45
CA ASP A 2 34.27 -56.78 20.40
C ASP A 2 32.91 -56.91 21.10
N GLU A 3 32.95 -56.49 22.37
CA GLU A 3 31.91 -55.71 23.05
C GLU A 3 31.59 -54.44 22.25
N GLU A 4 30.32 -54.06 22.15
CA GLU A 4 30.00 -52.63 22.05
C GLU A 4 28.67 -52.28 22.72
N TYR A 5 28.78 -51.30 23.60
CA TYR A 5 27.79 -50.76 24.52
C TYR A 5 26.58 -50.12 23.80
N ARG A 6 25.36 -50.56 24.11
CA ARG A 6 24.13 -49.85 23.72
C ARG A 6 23.74 -48.85 24.82
N VAL A 7 24.20 -47.61 24.68
CA VAL A 7 23.82 -46.47 25.53
C VAL A 7 22.31 -46.21 25.36
N ARG A 8 21.52 -46.51 26.39
CA ARG A 8 20.11 -46.08 26.47
C ARG A 8 20.08 -44.56 26.64
N HIS A 9 19.74 -43.85 25.57
CA HIS A 9 19.37 -42.45 25.66
C HIS A 9 18.04 -42.35 26.40
N ALA A 10 18.09 -42.00 27.69
CA ALA A 10 16.94 -41.51 28.40
C ALA A 10 16.52 -40.19 27.73
N LYS A 11 15.38 -40.21 27.01
CA LYS A 11 14.73 -38.97 26.59
C LYS A 11 14.35 -38.20 27.84
N SER A 12 15.11 -37.15 28.12
CA SER A 12 14.68 -36.01 28.93
C SER A 12 13.24 -35.68 28.54
N LYS A 13 12.29 -35.90 29.46
CA LYS A 13 10.99 -35.26 29.38
C LYS A 13 11.27 -33.79 29.70
N GLU A 14 11.41 -32.97 28.67
CA GLU A 14 11.23 -31.53 28.84
C GLU A 14 9.82 -31.31 29.36
N CYS A 15 9.72 -30.96 30.64
CA CYS A 15 8.54 -30.35 31.19
C CYS A 15 8.31 -29.04 30.42
N ALA A 16 7.43 -29.09 29.43
CA ALA A 16 6.85 -27.88 28.88
C ALA A 16 6.06 -27.22 30.02
N PHE A 17 6.65 -26.18 30.61
CA PHE A 17 5.91 -25.24 31.43
C PHE A 17 4.90 -24.58 30.50
N PHE A 18 3.64 -25.05 30.55
CA PHE A 18 2.51 -24.26 30.09
C PHE A 18 2.40 -23.07 31.04
N THR A 19 3.08 -21.97 30.73
CA THR A 19 2.76 -20.68 31.32
C THR A 19 1.37 -20.31 30.81
N SER A 20 0.34 -20.57 31.62
CA SER A 20 -0.99 -19.99 31.40
C SER A 20 -0.80 -18.49 31.29
N PRO A 21 -1.12 -17.83 30.16
CA PRO A 21 -0.86 -16.41 30.04
C PRO A 21 -1.93 -15.69 30.86
N SER A 22 -1.60 -15.35 32.09
CA SER A 22 -2.49 -14.79 33.10
C SER A 22 -2.70 -13.28 32.91
N SER A 23 -2.46 -12.74 31.72
CA SER A 23 -2.39 -11.29 31.49
C SER A 23 -2.97 -10.88 30.13
N TRP A 24 -3.50 -9.65 30.13
CA TRP A 24 -3.94 -8.97 28.92
C TRP A 24 -2.75 -8.71 28.00
N THR A 25 -2.60 -9.53 26.96
CA THR A 25 -1.53 -9.42 25.98
C THR A 25 -2.07 -9.66 24.57
N ALA A 26 -1.42 -9.07 23.56
CA ALA A 26 -1.71 -9.36 22.17
C ALA A 26 -0.41 -9.55 21.38
N ALA A 27 -0.39 -10.57 20.54
CA ALA A 27 0.66 -10.79 19.56
C ALA A 27 0.11 -10.38 18.19
N VAL A 28 0.62 -9.26 17.69
CA VAL A 28 0.31 -8.67 16.40
C VAL A 28 1.60 -8.11 15.81
N SER A 29 1.76 -8.21 14.49
CA SER A 29 2.92 -7.61 13.81
C SER A 29 2.90 -6.10 13.96
N SER A 30 4.07 -5.48 14.20
CA SER A 30 4.18 -4.02 14.29
C SER A 30 3.87 -3.31 12.96
N SER A 31 4.06 -4.00 11.84
CA SER A 31 3.67 -3.52 10.53
C SER A 31 3.24 -4.65 9.60
N VAL A 32 2.32 -4.34 8.68
CA VAL A 32 1.96 -5.20 7.56
C VAL A 32 2.00 -4.39 6.27
N LYS A 33 2.40 -5.06 5.18
CA LYS A 33 2.45 -4.47 3.84
C LYS A 33 1.38 -5.12 2.96
N GLY A 34 0.48 -4.32 2.42
CA GLY A 34 -0.51 -4.76 1.43
C GLY A 34 -0.33 -4.06 0.10
N LEU A 35 -0.79 -4.67 -0.99
CA LEU A 35 -0.81 -4.06 -2.31
C LEU A 35 -2.09 -3.23 -2.47
N LEU A 36 -1.99 -2.02 -3.02
CA LEU A 36 -3.15 -1.16 -3.28
C LEU A 36 -4.19 -1.89 -4.15
N GLY A 37 -5.46 -1.86 -3.74
CA GLY A 37 -6.58 -2.56 -4.38
C GLY A 37 -6.60 -4.08 -4.14
N SER A 38 -5.71 -4.62 -3.29
CA SER A 38 -5.67 -6.04 -2.90
C SER A 38 -6.09 -6.23 -1.44
N CYS A 39 -6.32 -7.47 -1.03
CA CYS A 39 -6.54 -7.75 0.39
C CYS A 39 -5.22 -7.72 1.18
N VAL A 40 -5.30 -7.35 2.45
CA VAL A 40 -4.25 -7.53 3.45
C VAL A 40 -4.82 -8.29 4.64
N VAL A 41 -4.03 -9.22 5.19
CA VAL A 41 -4.38 -9.95 6.41
C VAL A 41 -3.44 -9.50 7.52
N ILE A 42 -4.04 -9.11 8.64
CA ILE A 42 -3.35 -8.76 9.88
C ILE A 42 -3.39 -9.99 10.78
N PRO A 43 -2.28 -10.74 10.92
CA PRO A 43 -2.22 -11.84 11.86
C PRO A 43 -2.27 -11.29 13.29
N CYS A 44 -3.21 -11.81 14.08
CA CYS A 44 -3.43 -11.35 15.45
C CYS A 44 -3.87 -12.52 16.34
N SER A 45 -3.23 -12.63 17.49
CA SER A 45 -3.71 -13.44 18.61
C SER A 45 -3.69 -12.61 19.89
N TYR A 46 -4.55 -12.95 20.84
CA TYR A 46 -4.67 -12.22 22.09
C TYR A 46 -4.72 -13.14 23.29
N ASN A 47 -4.61 -12.56 24.47
CA ASN A 47 -4.81 -13.25 25.72
C ASN A 47 -5.45 -12.36 26.76
N TYR A 48 -6.07 -13.00 27.72
CA TYR A 48 -6.76 -12.37 28.84
C TYR A 48 -6.65 -13.29 30.06
N PRO A 49 -6.67 -12.75 31.29
CA PRO A 49 -6.58 -13.57 32.48
C PRO A 49 -7.74 -14.56 32.56
N ASP A 50 -7.49 -15.75 33.11
CA ASP A 50 -8.51 -16.78 33.15
C ASP A 50 -9.72 -16.33 34.00
N PRO A 51 -10.94 -16.44 33.45
CA PRO A 51 -12.12 -15.95 34.12
C PRO A 51 -12.51 -16.90 35.26
N LYS A 52 -12.97 -16.36 36.39
CA LYS A 52 -13.49 -17.15 37.52
C LYS A 52 -14.85 -17.79 37.22
N THR A 53 -15.51 -17.32 36.17
CA THR A 53 -16.84 -17.71 35.69
C THR A 53 -16.77 -18.12 34.22
N ASN A 54 -17.72 -18.92 33.76
CA ASN A 54 -17.78 -19.29 32.35
C ASN A 54 -18.12 -18.06 31.48
N THR A 55 -17.28 -17.79 30.48
CA THR A 55 -17.50 -16.74 29.49
C THR A 55 -18.43 -17.23 28.40
N THR A 56 -19.42 -16.43 28.03
CA THR A 56 -20.53 -16.88 27.17
C THR A 56 -20.49 -16.32 25.75
N SER A 57 -19.91 -15.14 25.55
CA SER A 57 -19.88 -14.44 24.26
C SER A 57 -18.67 -13.53 24.15
N PHE A 58 -18.12 -13.43 22.94
CA PHE A 58 -16.96 -12.61 22.60
C PHE A 58 -17.33 -11.64 21.47
N THR A 59 -17.10 -10.35 21.69
CA THR A 59 -17.25 -9.30 20.67
C THR A 59 -15.88 -8.72 20.38
N GLY A 60 -15.40 -8.91 19.16
CA GLY A 60 -14.12 -8.37 18.69
C GLY A 60 -14.32 -7.10 17.89
N ILE A 61 -13.48 -6.11 18.15
CA ILE A 61 -13.54 -4.80 17.51
C ILE A 61 -12.13 -4.38 17.13
N TRP A 62 -11.96 -3.86 15.91
CA TRP A 62 -10.73 -3.21 15.49
C TRP A 62 -10.98 -1.72 15.33
N TYR A 63 -10.05 -0.93 15.85
CA TYR A 63 -10.07 0.52 15.79
C TYR A 63 -8.83 1.05 15.06
N ASN A 64 -8.96 2.24 14.48
CA ASN A 64 -7.81 3.04 14.09
C ASN A 64 -7.32 3.93 15.25
N ASP A 65 -6.27 4.72 15.02
CA ASP A 65 -5.68 5.60 16.03
C ASP A 65 -6.62 6.68 16.57
N ASN A 66 -7.65 7.03 15.79
CA ASN A 66 -8.65 8.03 16.14
C ASN A 66 -9.85 7.42 16.89
N ASP A 67 -9.70 6.19 17.39
CA ASP A 67 -10.77 5.41 18.04
C ASP A 67 -12.02 5.22 17.14
N GLN A 68 -11.85 5.24 15.81
CA GLN A 68 -12.91 4.93 14.86
C GLN A 68 -12.93 3.43 14.55
N VAL A 69 -14.13 2.86 14.50
CA VAL A 69 -14.34 1.43 14.20
C VAL A 69 -13.94 1.12 12.76
N VAL A 70 -13.02 0.17 12.60
CA VAL A 70 -12.63 -0.43 11.31
C VAL A 70 -13.33 -1.76 11.08
N TYR A 71 -13.55 -2.51 12.15
CA TYR A 71 -14.32 -3.75 12.12
C TYR A 71 -15.03 -3.95 13.45
N HIS A 72 -16.23 -4.53 13.40
CA HIS A 72 -16.98 -4.95 14.57
C HIS A 72 -17.63 -6.32 14.33
N SER A 73 -17.69 -7.19 15.34
CA SER A 73 -18.32 -8.52 15.22
C SER A 73 -19.79 -8.46 14.81
N ASP A 74 -20.53 -7.45 15.26
CA ASP A 74 -21.79 -7.04 14.64
C ASP A 74 -21.50 -6.12 13.44
N ALA A 75 -21.72 -6.64 12.23
CA ALA A 75 -21.51 -5.92 10.97
C ALA A 75 -22.37 -4.64 10.86
N SER A 76 -23.48 -4.54 11.60
CA SER A 76 -24.32 -3.34 11.63
C SER A 76 -23.56 -2.12 12.19
N GLN A 77 -22.61 -2.36 13.10
CA GLN A 77 -21.80 -1.34 13.77
C GLN A 77 -20.53 -0.95 12.99
N THR A 78 -20.22 -1.66 11.90
CA THR A 78 -19.05 -1.31 11.07
C THR A 78 -19.41 -0.15 10.12
N PRO A 79 -18.62 0.95 10.09
CA PRO A 79 -18.87 2.09 9.21
C PRO A 79 -18.88 1.73 7.73
N GLY A 80 -19.66 2.45 6.93
CA GLY A 80 -19.88 2.14 5.51
C GLY A 80 -18.61 1.99 4.68
N GLN A 81 -17.56 2.78 4.96
CA GLN A 81 -16.28 2.71 4.24
C GLN A 81 -15.52 1.39 4.44
N PHE A 82 -15.76 0.69 5.55
CA PHE A 82 -15.15 -0.60 5.90
C PHE A 82 -16.13 -1.76 5.80
N ARG A 83 -17.43 -1.47 5.84
CA ARG A 83 -18.50 -2.46 5.70
C ARG A 83 -18.32 -3.22 4.38
N ASN A 84 -18.39 -4.55 4.44
CA ASN A 84 -18.12 -5.49 3.34
C ASN A 84 -16.66 -5.60 2.88
N ARG A 85 -15.75 -4.73 3.36
CA ARG A 85 -14.30 -4.83 3.09
C ARG A 85 -13.55 -5.47 4.24
N THR A 86 -14.06 -5.38 5.47
CA THR A 86 -13.41 -5.98 6.63
C THR A 86 -14.09 -7.29 7.07
N LYS A 87 -13.27 -8.29 7.41
CA LYS A 87 -13.74 -9.60 7.89
C LYS A 87 -12.78 -10.18 8.91
N LEU A 88 -13.30 -10.65 10.04
CA LEU A 88 -12.53 -11.45 10.98
C LEU A 88 -12.34 -12.85 10.41
N LEU A 89 -11.07 -13.26 10.26
CA LEU A 89 -10.69 -14.61 9.83
C LEU A 89 -10.48 -15.55 11.02
N GLY A 90 -10.14 -14.99 12.18
CA GLY A 90 -9.93 -15.73 13.41
C GLY A 90 -11.22 -16.07 14.17
N ASP A 91 -11.13 -17.09 15.02
CA ASP A 91 -12.14 -17.44 16.00
C ASP A 91 -11.75 -16.83 17.36
N LEU A 92 -12.58 -15.89 17.85
CA LEU A 92 -12.34 -15.19 19.12
C LEU A 92 -12.33 -16.16 20.32
N SER A 93 -13.13 -17.24 20.28
CA SER A 93 -13.13 -18.24 21.35
C SER A 93 -11.80 -19.01 21.44
N LYS A 94 -11.07 -19.06 20.32
CA LYS A 94 -9.71 -19.63 20.21
C LYS A 94 -8.62 -18.56 20.28
N LYS A 95 -8.96 -17.38 20.81
CA LYS A 95 -8.04 -16.26 21.03
C LYS A 95 -7.37 -15.75 19.73
N ASN A 96 -8.04 -15.91 18.59
CA ASN A 96 -7.55 -15.46 17.28
C ASN A 96 -8.34 -14.23 16.81
N CYS A 97 -7.67 -13.09 16.71
CA CYS A 97 -8.23 -11.79 16.35
C CYS A 97 -7.88 -11.36 14.92
N SER A 98 -7.38 -12.28 14.09
CA SER A 98 -6.85 -11.95 12.75
C SER A 98 -7.90 -11.31 11.86
N LEU A 99 -7.55 -10.15 11.28
CA LEU A 99 -8.45 -9.33 10.46
C LEU A 99 -8.00 -9.35 9.00
N MET A 100 -8.94 -9.49 8.07
CA MET A 100 -8.75 -9.22 6.66
C MET A 100 -9.40 -7.88 6.31
N ILE A 101 -8.67 -7.06 5.53
CA ILE A 101 -9.20 -5.87 4.86
C ILE A 101 -9.04 -6.13 3.36
N ASP A 102 -10.15 -6.25 2.64
CA ASP A 102 -10.22 -6.38 1.20
C ASP A 102 -10.22 -5.02 0.50
N ASP A 103 -9.80 -5.00 -0.76
CA ASP A 103 -9.64 -3.79 -1.57
C ASP A 103 -8.89 -2.69 -0.81
N LEU A 104 -7.65 -2.93 -0.39
CA LEU A 104 -6.87 -2.01 0.44
C LEU A 104 -6.70 -0.65 -0.24
N GLN A 105 -7.06 0.41 0.48
CA GLN A 105 -7.03 1.79 0.00
C GLN A 105 -6.00 2.62 0.75
N GLN A 106 -5.62 3.76 0.16
CA GLN A 106 -4.65 4.68 0.79
C GLN A 106 -5.16 5.26 2.12
N SER A 107 -6.48 5.39 2.27
CA SER A 107 -7.14 5.82 3.52
C SER A 107 -7.08 4.81 4.65
N ASP A 108 -6.73 3.54 4.36
CA ASP A 108 -6.62 2.49 5.37
C ASP A 108 -5.22 2.43 5.99
N VAL A 109 -4.28 3.25 5.48
CA VAL A 109 -2.94 3.40 6.03
C VAL A 109 -3.04 4.02 7.42
N GLY A 110 -2.43 3.36 8.38
CA GLY A 110 -2.39 3.85 9.75
C GLY A 110 -2.26 2.71 10.73
N PRO A 111 -2.04 3.05 12.02
CA PRO A 111 -2.03 2.08 13.07
C PRO A 111 -3.46 1.63 13.39
N LEU A 112 -3.65 0.32 13.51
CA LEU A 112 -4.87 -0.29 14.03
C LEU A 112 -4.59 -1.01 15.34
N TYR A 113 -5.59 -1.12 16.20
CA TYR A 113 -5.51 -1.90 17.43
C TYR A 113 -6.79 -2.70 17.67
N PHE A 114 -6.65 -3.81 18.37
CA PHE A 114 -7.74 -4.73 18.69
C PHE A 114 -8.33 -4.44 20.07
N ARG A 115 -9.65 -4.67 20.20
CA ARG A 115 -10.40 -4.66 21.45
C ARG A 115 -11.27 -5.90 21.51
N ILE A 116 -11.37 -6.48 22.71
CA ILE A 116 -12.24 -7.59 23.02
C ILE A 116 -13.23 -7.20 24.12
N GLU A 117 -14.48 -7.60 23.97
CA GLU A 117 -15.51 -7.50 25.00
C GLU A 117 -16.05 -8.90 25.30
N ILE A 118 -15.95 -9.32 26.56
CA ILE A 118 -16.25 -10.67 27.00
C ILE A 118 -17.45 -10.63 27.94
N LYS A 119 -18.59 -11.15 27.48
CA LYS A 119 -19.83 -11.12 28.26
C LYS A 119 -19.68 -11.97 29.53
N GLY A 120 -19.93 -11.33 30.68
CA GLY A 120 -19.83 -11.97 32.00
C GLY A 120 -18.41 -11.99 32.59
N TYR A 121 -17.46 -11.26 31.98
CA TYR A 121 -16.10 -11.12 32.49
C TYR A 121 -15.62 -9.67 32.45
N ASP A 122 -15.03 -9.22 31.35
CA ASP A 122 -14.45 -7.88 31.23
C ASP A 122 -14.25 -7.50 29.74
N GLN A 123 -13.78 -6.29 29.50
CA GLN A 123 -13.44 -5.74 28.19
C GLN A 123 -12.05 -5.10 28.21
N TYR A 124 -11.28 -5.25 27.15
CA TYR A 124 -9.92 -4.72 27.09
C TYR A 124 -9.54 -4.26 25.69
N SER A 125 -8.85 -3.12 25.63
CA SER A 125 -8.29 -2.57 24.39
C SER A 125 -6.77 -2.70 24.41
N TYR A 126 -6.21 -3.44 23.45
CA TYR A 126 -4.77 -3.65 23.31
C TYR A 126 -4.09 -2.44 22.64
N LYS A 127 -4.28 -1.24 23.21
CA LYS A 127 -3.80 0.04 22.63
C LYS A 127 -2.27 0.12 22.51
N ASN A 128 -1.52 -0.67 23.29
CA ASN A 128 -0.06 -0.75 23.20
C ASN A 128 0.44 -1.70 22.10
N ASN A 129 -0.47 -2.50 21.51
CA ASN A 129 -0.17 -3.51 20.50
C ASN A 129 -0.80 -3.08 19.17
N LYS A 130 -0.26 -2.00 18.58
CA LYS A 130 -0.75 -1.46 17.31
C LYS A 130 -0.02 -2.09 16.13
N VAL A 131 -0.72 -2.22 15.01
CA VAL A 131 -0.18 -2.63 13.71
C VAL A 131 -0.30 -1.50 12.72
N SER A 132 0.83 -1.09 12.13
CA SER A 132 0.82 -0.09 11.05
C SER A 132 0.62 -0.76 9.70
N ILE A 133 -0.48 -0.46 9.02
CA ILE A 133 -0.68 -0.86 7.64
C ILE A 133 0.09 0.08 6.73
N SER A 134 0.85 -0.49 5.81
CA SER A 134 1.53 0.25 4.74
C SER A 134 1.13 -0.31 3.37
N VAL A 135 0.97 0.60 2.41
CA VAL A 135 0.55 0.26 1.06
C VAL A 135 1.76 0.23 0.13
N LYS A 136 1.90 -0.86 -0.62
CA LYS A 136 2.81 -0.96 -1.76
C LYS A 136 2.05 -0.52 -3.00
N GLU A 137 2.59 0.45 -3.71
CA GLU A 137 2.06 0.94 -4.98
C GLU A 137 2.79 0.26 -6.15
N VAL A 138 2.09 0.06 -7.27
CA VAL A 138 2.70 -0.35 -8.54
C VAL A 138 3.02 0.93 -9.32
N LYS A 139 4.30 1.19 -9.60
CA LYS A 139 4.72 2.40 -10.32
C LYS A 139 5.07 2.10 -11.76
N GLU A 140 4.75 3.04 -12.64
CA GLU A 140 5.11 2.95 -14.05
C GLU A 140 6.63 2.80 -14.23
N GLY A 141 7.02 1.84 -15.07
CA GLY A 141 8.41 1.57 -15.45
C GLY A 141 9.24 0.79 -14.42
N GLU A 142 8.69 0.48 -13.24
CA GLU A 142 9.37 -0.34 -12.23
C GLU A 142 9.03 -1.83 -12.41
N ASN A 143 10.03 -2.71 -12.23
CA ASN A 143 9.78 -4.15 -12.30
C ASN A 143 8.89 -4.59 -11.14
N VAL A 144 7.80 -5.29 -11.45
CA VAL A 144 6.93 -5.93 -10.47
C VAL A 144 6.71 -7.39 -10.83
N SER A 145 6.43 -8.21 -9.83
CA SER A 145 6.17 -9.63 -10.01
C SER A 145 4.77 -9.98 -9.49
N ALA A 146 4.06 -10.82 -10.24
CA ALA A 146 2.77 -11.40 -9.86
C ALA A 146 2.86 -12.92 -9.89
N SER A 147 2.23 -13.59 -8.93
CA SER A 147 2.25 -15.05 -8.83
C SER A 147 0.84 -15.62 -8.89
N CYS A 148 0.70 -16.75 -9.55
CA CYS A 148 -0.55 -17.48 -9.76
C CYS A 148 -0.29 -18.95 -9.44
N SER A 149 -1.01 -19.49 -8.47
CA SER A 149 -0.79 -20.84 -7.93
C SER A 149 -2.04 -21.70 -8.05
N VAL A 150 -1.85 -22.99 -8.26
CA VAL A 150 -2.94 -23.96 -8.38
C VAL A 150 -2.53 -25.30 -7.80
N PHE A 151 -3.48 -25.96 -7.12
CA PHE A 151 -3.30 -27.32 -6.64
C PHE A 151 -3.78 -28.35 -7.67
N HIS A 152 -3.02 -29.42 -7.86
CA HIS A 152 -3.38 -30.55 -8.73
C HIS A 152 -2.83 -31.88 -8.17
N SER A 153 -3.30 -33.01 -8.71
CA SER A 153 -2.90 -34.36 -8.24
C SER A 153 -2.13 -35.17 -9.28
N CYS A 154 -1.96 -34.65 -10.50
CA CYS A 154 -1.32 -35.37 -11.60
C CYS A 154 0.07 -34.77 -11.92
N PRO A 155 1.18 -35.42 -11.56
CA PRO A 155 2.52 -34.94 -11.87
C PRO A 155 2.91 -35.16 -13.34
N THR A 156 2.34 -36.16 -14.00
CA THR A 156 2.61 -36.49 -15.42
C THR A 156 2.07 -35.42 -16.36
N TYR A 157 0.99 -34.74 -15.97
CA TYR A 157 0.33 -33.71 -16.76
C TYR A 157 0.14 -32.44 -15.93
N PRO A 158 1.23 -31.70 -15.65
CA PRO A 158 1.15 -30.47 -14.88
C PRO A 158 0.37 -29.39 -15.65
N PRO A 159 -0.36 -28.51 -14.95
CA PRO A 159 -1.08 -27.42 -15.58
C PRO A 159 -0.11 -26.38 -16.20
N SER A 160 -0.51 -25.78 -17.32
CA SER A 160 0.22 -24.68 -17.96
C SER A 160 -0.39 -23.32 -17.63
N PHE A 161 0.44 -22.28 -17.62
CA PHE A 161 0.05 -20.92 -17.24
C PHE A 161 0.24 -19.96 -18.40
N ILE A 162 -0.76 -19.11 -18.63
CA ILE A 162 -0.78 -18.07 -19.66
C ILE A 162 -1.16 -16.75 -18.98
N TRP A 163 -0.32 -15.73 -19.16
CA TRP A 163 -0.57 -14.39 -18.63
C TRP A 163 -1.08 -13.44 -19.72
N SER A 164 -1.89 -12.45 -19.35
CA SER A 164 -2.36 -11.42 -20.26
C SER A 164 -1.37 -10.28 -20.50
N HIS A 165 -0.21 -10.30 -19.85
CA HIS A 165 0.83 -9.27 -19.96
C HIS A 165 2.17 -9.92 -20.31
N PHE A 166 3.00 -9.20 -21.05
CA PHE A 166 4.30 -9.68 -21.50
C PHE A 166 5.38 -9.44 -20.43
N GLY A 167 6.17 -10.47 -20.14
CA GLY A 167 7.25 -10.39 -19.18
C GLY A 167 8.03 -11.69 -19.07
N GLU A 168 8.92 -11.76 -18.09
CA GLU A 168 9.65 -12.96 -17.76
C GLU A 168 8.77 -13.89 -16.91
N GLN A 169 8.42 -15.05 -17.46
CA GLN A 169 7.61 -16.05 -16.78
C GLN A 169 8.48 -17.17 -16.23
N GLN A 170 8.33 -17.49 -14.95
CA GLN A 170 8.99 -18.61 -14.29
C GLN A 170 7.95 -19.52 -13.66
N ASN A 171 8.00 -20.81 -13.99
CA ASN A 171 7.07 -21.82 -13.47
C ASN A 171 7.80 -22.75 -12.50
N GLN A 172 7.20 -23.01 -11.35
CA GLN A 172 7.72 -23.90 -10.32
C GLN A 172 6.61 -24.86 -9.88
N THR A 173 6.98 -26.09 -9.55
CA THR A 173 6.04 -27.09 -9.01
C THR A 173 6.63 -27.72 -7.77
N GLN A 174 5.85 -27.71 -6.69
CA GLN A 174 6.24 -28.27 -5.40
C GLN A 174 5.33 -29.44 -5.05
N GLN A 175 5.92 -30.55 -4.62
CA GLN A 175 5.18 -31.68 -4.05
C GLN A 175 4.73 -31.34 -2.63
N LEU A 176 3.47 -31.61 -2.32
CA LEU A 176 2.91 -31.56 -0.98
C LEU A 176 2.68 -32.98 -0.44
N HIS A 177 2.29 -33.07 0.82
CA HIS A 177 1.88 -34.34 1.41
C HIS A 177 0.61 -34.89 0.72
N GLU A 178 0.38 -36.20 0.84
CA GLU A 178 -0.85 -36.86 0.38
C GLU A 178 -1.07 -36.85 -1.15
N GLY A 179 0.01 -36.74 -1.94
CA GLY A 179 -0.08 -36.80 -3.41
C GLY A 179 -0.63 -35.54 -4.07
N GLN A 180 -0.74 -34.44 -3.31
CA GLN A 180 -1.10 -33.13 -3.84
C GLN A 180 0.15 -32.38 -4.31
N TRP A 181 0.00 -31.58 -5.36
CA TRP A 181 1.05 -30.76 -5.95
C TRP A 181 0.58 -29.31 -6.02
N ASN A 182 1.50 -28.37 -5.80
CA ASN A 182 1.27 -26.95 -5.97
C ASN A 182 2.14 -26.42 -7.11
N SER A 183 1.53 -26.09 -8.24
CA SER A 183 2.20 -25.41 -9.35
C SER A 183 1.98 -23.92 -9.25
N THR A 184 3.05 -23.14 -9.35
CA THR A 184 3.04 -21.68 -9.29
C THR A 184 3.76 -21.10 -10.49
N SER A 185 3.12 -20.15 -11.16
CA SER A 185 3.76 -19.31 -12.17
C SER A 185 3.96 -17.91 -11.63
N THR A 186 5.15 -17.36 -11.79
CA THR A 186 5.49 -15.98 -11.44
C THR A 186 5.85 -15.22 -12.71
N LEU A 187 5.12 -14.14 -12.99
CA LEU A 187 5.38 -13.21 -14.08
C LEU A 187 6.06 -11.96 -13.52
N THR A 188 7.26 -11.65 -14.01
CA THR A 188 7.94 -10.38 -13.75
C THR A 188 7.83 -9.48 -14.99
N PHE A 189 7.23 -8.30 -14.83
CA PHE A 189 6.93 -7.40 -15.94
C PHE A 189 7.12 -5.93 -15.54
N ARG A 190 7.18 -5.05 -16.55
CA ARG A 190 7.21 -3.60 -16.38
C ARG A 190 5.85 -3.01 -16.73
N PRO A 191 5.07 -2.52 -15.76
CA PRO A 191 3.78 -1.91 -16.02
C PRO A 191 3.97 -0.52 -16.65
N ASN A 192 3.08 -0.18 -17.57
CA ASN A 192 3.03 1.13 -18.20
C ASN A 192 1.73 1.87 -17.81
N ARG A 193 1.63 3.16 -18.12
CA ARG A 193 0.43 3.98 -17.87
C ARG A 193 -0.87 3.39 -18.41
N SER A 194 -0.81 2.65 -19.53
CA SER A 194 -2.00 2.06 -20.16
C SER A 194 -2.49 0.82 -19.43
N ASP A 195 -1.71 0.27 -18.50
CA ASP A 195 -2.09 -0.89 -17.67
C ASP A 195 -2.93 -0.46 -16.46
N HIS A 196 -3.01 0.84 -16.14
CA HIS A 196 -3.82 1.35 -15.04
C HIS A 196 -5.32 1.02 -15.23
N ASN A 197 -5.96 0.51 -14.18
CA ASN A 197 -7.34 0.00 -14.17
C ASN A 197 -7.62 -1.14 -15.17
N LYS A 198 -6.58 -1.81 -15.68
CA LYS A 198 -6.76 -3.02 -16.49
C LYS A 198 -6.51 -4.28 -15.65
N PRO A 199 -7.22 -5.38 -15.93
CA PRO A 199 -6.99 -6.64 -15.25
C PRO A 199 -5.74 -7.34 -15.80
N LEU A 200 -4.82 -7.69 -14.91
CA LEU A 200 -3.81 -8.72 -15.15
C LEU A 200 -4.48 -10.09 -14.97
N LYS A 201 -4.54 -10.88 -16.03
CA LYS A 201 -5.17 -12.21 -16.04
C LYS A 201 -4.13 -13.30 -16.03
N CYS A 202 -4.37 -14.33 -15.22
CA CYS A 202 -3.67 -15.61 -15.26
C CYS A 202 -4.68 -16.69 -15.67
N ARG A 203 -4.40 -17.37 -16.78
CA ARG A 203 -5.17 -18.51 -17.26
C ARG A 203 -4.36 -19.79 -17.07
N VAL A 204 -4.94 -20.71 -16.32
CA VAL A 204 -4.40 -22.05 -16.04
C VAL A 204 -5.07 -23.04 -16.98
N THR A 205 -4.31 -23.82 -17.73
CA THR A 205 -4.83 -24.83 -18.66
C THR A 205 -4.37 -26.21 -18.25
N TYR A 206 -5.33 -27.13 -18.08
CA TYR A 206 -5.09 -28.52 -17.77
C TYR A 206 -5.02 -29.37 -19.04
N HIS A 207 -4.48 -30.57 -18.89
CA HIS A 207 -4.53 -31.57 -19.94
C HIS A 207 -5.98 -31.82 -20.40
N ARG A 208 -6.19 -31.92 -21.71
CA ARG A 208 -7.51 -31.99 -22.39
C ARG A 208 -8.33 -30.69 -22.39
N GLY A 209 -7.71 -29.54 -22.10
CA GLY A 209 -8.27 -28.21 -22.44
C GLY A 209 -9.21 -27.59 -21.41
N LEU A 210 -9.45 -28.23 -20.26
CA LEU A 210 -10.08 -27.57 -19.11
C LEU A 210 -9.21 -26.38 -18.70
N HIS A 211 -9.81 -25.23 -18.45
CA HIS A 211 -9.07 -24.04 -18.04
C HIS A 211 -9.78 -23.25 -16.95
N LEU A 212 -8.98 -22.58 -16.12
CA LEU A 212 -9.42 -21.63 -15.10
C LEU A 212 -8.78 -20.28 -15.39
N GLU A 213 -9.49 -19.19 -15.11
CA GLU A 213 -8.96 -17.84 -15.26
C GLU A 213 -9.21 -17.05 -13.98
N THR A 214 -8.20 -16.34 -13.52
CA THR A 214 -8.31 -15.36 -12.44
C THR A 214 -7.72 -14.03 -12.91
N SER A 215 -8.15 -12.93 -12.28
CA SER A 215 -7.66 -11.60 -12.66
C SER A 215 -7.57 -10.64 -11.48
N LYS A 216 -6.64 -9.69 -11.58
CA LYS A 216 -6.48 -8.60 -10.62
C LYS A 216 -6.34 -7.26 -11.34
N ILE A 217 -7.08 -6.26 -10.90
CA ILE A 217 -7.00 -4.90 -11.46
C ILE A 217 -5.68 -4.26 -11.02
N LEU A 218 -4.88 -3.78 -11.98
CA LEU A 218 -3.63 -3.08 -11.71
C LEU A 218 -3.87 -1.60 -11.42
N GLN A 219 -3.53 -1.17 -10.21
CA GLN A 219 -3.50 0.24 -9.82
C GLN A 219 -2.10 0.83 -10.06
N VAL A 220 -1.82 1.21 -11.31
CA VAL A 220 -0.52 1.77 -11.72
C VAL A 220 -0.46 3.27 -11.44
N LYS A 221 0.55 3.72 -10.71
CA LYS A 221 0.86 5.14 -10.49
C LYS A 221 1.81 5.63 -11.57
N CYS A 222 1.33 6.57 -12.39
CA CYS A 222 2.10 7.16 -13.47
C CYS A 222 3.23 8.05 -12.92
N LYS A 223 4.38 8.05 -13.60
CA LYS A 223 5.41 9.07 -13.36
C LYS A 223 5.02 10.32 -14.13
N TYR A 224 4.70 11.39 -13.44
CA TYR A 224 4.47 12.68 -14.08
C TYR A 224 5.79 13.39 -14.29
N THR A 225 6.16 13.63 -15.54
CA THR A 225 7.27 14.50 -15.90
C THR A 225 6.70 15.85 -16.32
N VAL A 226 6.94 16.87 -15.49
CA VAL A 226 6.62 18.26 -15.87
C VAL A 226 7.86 18.85 -16.52
N SER A 227 7.79 19.04 -17.84
CA SER A 227 8.83 19.74 -18.59
C SER A 227 8.44 21.21 -18.77
N VAL A 228 9.16 22.10 -18.07
CA VAL A 228 9.04 23.55 -18.25
C VAL A 228 10.09 23.99 -19.24
N TYR A 229 9.64 24.52 -20.39
CA TYR A 229 10.54 25.12 -21.37
C TYR A 229 10.49 26.64 -21.23
N THR A 230 11.67 27.24 -21.08
CA THR A 230 11.86 28.67 -21.25
C THR A 230 12.57 28.90 -22.58
N ASN A 231 12.18 29.93 -23.32
CA ASN A 231 12.96 30.34 -24.48
C ASN A 231 14.32 30.86 -23.97
N SER A 232 15.41 30.28 -24.44
CA SER A 232 16.76 30.78 -24.17
C SER A 232 16.90 32.18 -24.75
N PHE A 233 17.03 33.20 -23.91
CA PHE A 233 17.51 34.50 -24.36
C PHE A 233 19.03 34.50 -24.29
N ASN A 234 19.69 34.81 -25.40
CA ASN A 234 21.12 35.06 -25.42
C ASN A 234 21.40 36.23 -24.47
N SER A 235 22.32 36.05 -23.52
CA SER A 235 22.56 36.96 -22.39
C SER A 235 23.11 38.34 -22.77
N SER A 236 23.12 38.69 -24.06
CA SER A 236 23.73 39.90 -24.61
C SER A 236 22.74 40.88 -25.28
N LEU A 237 21.43 40.60 -25.31
CA LEU A 237 20.42 41.57 -25.81
C LEU A 237 19.13 41.56 -24.97
N LEU A 238 19.20 42.10 -23.75
CA LEU A 238 18.02 42.52 -22.97
C LEU A 238 17.65 43.95 -23.36
N PHE A 239 16.85 44.11 -24.41
CA PHE A 239 16.16 45.37 -24.70
C PHE A 239 14.74 45.33 -24.12
N ALA A 240 14.28 46.47 -23.59
CA ALA A 240 12.93 46.66 -23.08
C ALA A 240 11.85 46.22 -24.09
N ASN A 241 10.73 45.69 -23.58
CA ASN A 241 9.51 45.34 -24.31
C ASN A 241 9.49 44.01 -25.11
N LYS A 242 10.07 42.92 -24.61
CA LYS A 242 9.79 41.56 -25.13
C LYS A 242 8.95 40.73 -24.16
N GLN A 243 7.94 40.03 -24.70
CA GLN A 243 7.13 39.05 -23.98
C GLN A 243 7.93 37.77 -23.71
N ILE A 244 7.94 37.30 -22.47
CA ILE A 244 8.44 35.98 -22.10
C ILE A 244 7.26 35.00 -22.18
N LEU A 245 7.31 34.08 -23.14
CA LEU A 245 6.33 33.01 -23.24
C LEU A 245 6.86 31.79 -22.48
N LEU A 246 6.21 31.44 -21.36
CA LEU A 246 6.45 30.18 -20.66
C LEU A 246 5.55 29.10 -21.25
N MET A 247 6.16 28.10 -21.89
CA MET A 247 5.45 26.96 -22.45
C MET A 247 5.58 25.78 -21.48
N ILE A 248 4.51 25.50 -20.73
CA ILE A 248 4.44 24.31 -19.88
C ILE A 248 3.87 23.18 -20.75
N LYS A 249 4.71 22.22 -21.13
CA LYS A 249 4.26 21.02 -21.81
C LYS A 249 4.12 19.91 -20.77
N TYR A 250 2.90 19.43 -20.61
CA TYR A 250 2.56 18.29 -19.76
C TYR A 250 1.83 17.23 -20.59
N ASP A 251 2.04 15.96 -20.29
CA ASP A 251 1.37 14.83 -20.96
C ASP A 251 0.20 14.35 -20.08
N LEU A 252 -1.04 14.79 -20.36
CA LEU A 252 -2.21 14.34 -19.61
C LEU A 252 -3.41 14.07 -20.52
N ARG A 253 -3.99 12.87 -20.40
CA ARG A 253 -5.26 12.51 -21.03
C ARG A 253 -6.44 12.35 -20.05
N ARG A 254 -6.31 12.55 -18.73
CA ARG A 254 -7.44 12.31 -17.78
C ARG A 254 -7.56 13.18 -16.51
N TYR A 255 -6.70 14.19 -16.26
CA TYR A 255 -6.82 15.03 -15.06
C TYR A 255 -6.59 16.51 -15.39
N ALA A 256 -7.32 17.41 -14.71
CA ALA A 256 -7.08 18.85 -14.75
C ALA A 256 -6.02 19.21 -13.69
N ILE A 257 -4.88 19.78 -14.12
CA ILE A 257 -3.89 20.37 -13.20
C ILE A 257 -4.19 21.86 -13.05
N ARG A 258 -4.19 22.36 -11.82
CA ARG A 258 -4.27 23.79 -11.52
C ARG A 258 -2.84 24.35 -11.43
N PHE A 259 -2.52 25.33 -12.26
CA PHE A 259 -1.26 26.06 -12.17
C PHE A 259 -1.52 27.42 -11.54
N ASN A 260 -0.85 27.74 -10.43
CA ASN A 260 -0.85 29.07 -9.85
C ASN A 260 0.53 29.71 -10.08
N LEU A 261 0.56 30.88 -10.72
CA LEU A 261 1.78 31.65 -10.95
C LEU A 261 1.80 32.83 -9.97
N TYR A 262 2.83 32.93 -9.14
CA TYR A 262 3.00 34.02 -8.19
C TYR A 262 4.23 34.86 -8.55
N LEU A 263 4.04 36.18 -8.73
CA LEU A 263 5.11 37.17 -8.89
C LEU A 263 5.32 37.87 -7.54
N LEU A 264 6.46 37.65 -6.90
CA LEU A 264 6.82 38.33 -5.64
C LEU A 264 7.66 39.56 -5.95
N HIS A 265 7.18 40.73 -5.55
CA HIS A 265 7.94 41.98 -5.59
C HIS A 265 8.86 42.06 -4.36
N SER A 266 10.16 41.88 -4.59
CA SER A 266 11.29 42.08 -3.65
C SER A 266 11.63 40.92 -2.71
N PHE A 267 12.88 40.45 -2.77
CA PHE A 267 13.63 39.85 -1.65
C PHE A 267 15.15 40.01 -1.89
N SER A 268 15.89 40.32 -0.81
CA SER A 268 17.34 40.55 -0.81
C SER A 268 18.15 39.24 -0.80
N ARG A 269 19.26 39.26 -1.54
CA ARG A 269 20.20 38.21 -1.99
C ARG A 269 20.69 37.09 -1.03
N LYS A 270 20.22 36.92 0.21
CA LYS A 270 20.89 36.03 1.18
C LYS A 270 20.23 34.72 1.59
N ASN A 271 18.96 34.46 1.30
CA ASN A 271 18.31 33.20 1.71
C ASN A 271 17.40 32.64 0.60
N CYS A 272 17.98 32.07 -0.46
CA CYS A 272 17.20 31.16 -1.30
C CYS A 272 16.95 29.86 -0.51
N CYS A 273 15.68 29.59 -0.20
CA CYS A 273 15.18 28.40 0.48
C CYS A 273 15.65 28.19 1.93
N LYS A 274 15.36 29.13 2.83
CA LYS A 274 15.17 28.80 4.24
C LYS A 274 13.98 29.58 4.79
N ASP A 275 13.03 28.82 5.34
CA ASP A 275 11.91 29.25 6.17
C ASP A 275 10.67 29.81 5.45
N ILE A 276 9.77 28.91 5.00
CA ILE A 276 8.35 29.24 4.78
C ILE A 276 7.46 28.20 5.51
N PRO A 277 6.60 28.62 6.46
CA PRO A 277 5.67 27.74 7.17
C PRO A 277 4.40 27.47 6.34
N CYS A 278 3.76 26.31 6.60
CA CYS A 278 2.57 25.84 5.90
C CYS A 278 1.30 26.63 6.25
N PRO A 279 0.38 26.79 5.28
CA PRO A 279 -1.04 26.64 5.56
C PRO A 279 -1.65 25.51 4.74
N ASP A 280 -2.51 24.74 5.40
CA ASP A 280 -3.48 23.81 4.81
C ASP A 280 -4.47 24.56 3.90
N MET A 281 -5.00 23.90 2.86
CA MET A 281 -6.45 23.84 2.64
C MET A 281 -6.87 23.00 1.42
N TYR A 282 -7.83 22.13 1.71
CA TYR A 282 -8.75 21.44 0.81
C TYR A 282 -9.64 22.42 0.00
N ASN A 283 -10.08 21.92 -1.16
CA ASN A 283 -11.28 22.28 -1.94
C ASN A 283 -11.30 23.63 -2.69
N ASN A 284 -11.30 23.58 -4.03
CA ASN A 284 -12.21 24.36 -4.90
C ASN A 284 -12.08 24.04 -6.42
N PRO A 285 -13.14 24.32 -7.23
CA PRO A 285 -13.35 23.81 -8.61
C PRO A 285 -12.48 24.46 -9.69
N PRO A 286 -12.41 23.89 -10.92
CA PRO A 286 -11.47 24.33 -11.96
C PRO A 286 -11.83 25.70 -12.54
N VAL A 287 -10.79 26.50 -12.81
CA VAL A 287 -10.88 27.76 -13.56
C VAL A 287 -10.01 27.61 -14.81
N TYR A 288 -10.60 27.85 -15.98
CA TYR A 288 -9.86 27.93 -17.24
C TYR A 288 -9.38 29.38 -17.43
N GLY A 289 -8.09 29.59 -17.65
CA GLY A 289 -7.53 30.91 -17.93
C GLY A 289 -6.34 30.81 -18.86
N ASN A 290 -6.42 31.48 -20.01
CA ASN A 290 -5.25 31.88 -20.79
C ASN A 290 -4.63 33.10 -20.10
N VAL A 291 -3.34 33.06 -19.77
CA VAL A 291 -2.66 34.23 -19.16
C VAL A 291 -1.56 34.70 -20.11
N GLY A 292 -1.83 35.80 -20.80
CA GLY A 292 -0.80 36.64 -21.43
C GLY A 292 -0.37 37.71 -20.44
N ILE A 293 0.94 37.83 -20.18
CA ILE A 293 1.48 38.85 -19.28
C ILE A 293 2.02 40.01 -20.12
N SER A 294 1.51 41.21 -19.88
CA SER A 294 1.97 42.46 -20.49
C SER A 294 2.80 43.30 -19.50
N ASN A 295 3.99 43.69 -19.97
CA ASN A 295 4.86 44.80 -19.57
C ASN A 295 5.22 44.99 -18.08
N VAL A 296 6.42 44.56 -17.70
CA VAL A 296 7.24 45.22 -16.66
C VAL A 296 8.74 45.15 -17.04
N SER A 297 9.38 46.32 -17.14
CA SER A 297 10.84 46.58 -17.24
C SER A 297 11.46 46.62 -15.83
N PHE A 298 12.69 46.24 -15.47
CA PHE A 298 13.98 45.97 -16.13
C PHE A 298 14.88 45.14 -15.14
N ILE A 299 15.88 44.44 -15.69
CA ILE A 299 17.18 44.01 -15.12
C ILE A 299 17.18 43.12 -13.85
N SER A 300 17.26 41.80 -14.04
CA SER A 300 18.24 40.95 -13.34
C SER A 300 18.17 39.48 -13.79
N SER A 301 19.24 38.71 -13.57
CA SER A 301 19.33 37.28 -13.85
C SER A 301 18.35 36.51 -12.97
N PHE A 302 17.56 35.60 -13.55
CA PHE A 302 16.62 34.79 -12.77
C PHE A 302 17.19 33.40 -12.48
N ILE A 303 17.17 32.99 -11.21
CA ILE A 303 17.46 31.60 -10.82
C ILE A 303 16.13 30.88 -10.63
N LEU A 304 15.98 29.74 -11.32
CA LEU A 304 14.81 28.88 -11.22
C LEU A 304 15.08 27.78 -10.19
N CYS A 305 14.39 27.82 -9.06
CA CYS A 305 14.46 26.77 -8.04
C CYS A 305 13.18 25.94 -8.09
N MET A 306 13.33 24.61 -8.15
CA MET A 306 12.21 23.67 -8.04
C MET A 306 12.27 22.97 -6.68
N HIS A 307 11.17 22.99 -5.94
CA HIS A 307 11.01 22.21 -4.72
C HIS A 307 9.78 21.31 -4.81
N GLU A 308 9.98 20.02 -4.57
CA GLU A 308 8.91 19.03 -4.45
C GLU A 308 8.30 19.10 -3.04
N LYS A 309 6.97 19.28 -2.94
CA LYS A 309 6.23 19.22 -1.69
C LYS A 309 5.02 18.29 -1.87
N GLY A 310 5.12 17.07 -1.36
CA GLY A 310 4.11 16.05 -1.64
C GLY A 310 4.08 15.70 -3.13
N SER A 311 2.89 15.73 -3.75
CA SER A 311 2.70 15.46 -5.19
C SER A 311 2.62 16.73 -6.06
N GLU A 312 3.07 17.88 -5.53
CA GLU A 312 3.07 19.17 -6.22
C GLU A 312 4.49 19.72 -6.38
N PHE A 313 4.71 20.45 -7.48
CA PHE A 313 5.96 21.16 -7.78
C PHE A 313 5.75 22.65 -7.63
N ILE A 314 6.55 23.27 -6.75
CA ILE A 314 6.54 24.72 -6.54
C ILE A 314 7.70 25.33 -7.33
N LEU A 315 7.37 26.23 -8.26
CA LEU A 315 8.33 26.92 -9.10
C LEU A 315 8.65 28.29 -8.48
N PHE A 316 9.88 28.49 -8.05
CA PHE A 316 10.34 29.78 -7.54
C PHE A 316 11.10 30.51 -8.63
N LEU A 317 10.66 31.73 -8.95
CA LEU A 317 11.36 32.68 -9.80
C LEU A 317 12.02 33.71 -8.88
N CYS A 318 13.33 33.58 -8.65
CA CYS A 318 14.09 34.58 -7.91
C CYS A 318 14.78 35.52 -8.89
N ALA A 319 14.50 36.82 -8.76
CA ALA A 319 15.20 37.89 -9.43
C ALA A 319 16.46 38.27 -8.62
N ASP A 320 17.56 38.63 -9.30
CA ASP A 320 18.78 39.17 -8.68
C ASP A 320 18.65 40.65 -8.26
#